data_AF-A0A5B6VW27-F1
#
_entry.id   AF-A0A5B6VW27-F1
#
_cell.length_a   1.000
_cell.length_b   1.000
_cell.length_c   1.000
_cell.angle_alpha   90.00
_cell.angle_beta   90.00
_cell.angle_gamma   90.00
#
_symmetry.space_group_name_H-M   'P 1'
#
loop_
_entity.id
_entity.type
_entity.pdbx_description
1 polymer ?
#
loop_
_entity_poly.entity_id
_entity_poly.type
_entity_poly.pdbx_seq_one_letter_code
_entity_poly.pdbx_strand_id
1 'polypeptide(L)'
;MYGAEEFRAIVNDDAERAEFWLENTIRVFDEMSLTPDECIKCIVSLLRATAYNWWKTLIFVVPREIITWDFFQAEFRKKYISQRFIYQKRKEFLELKQGRMSITEYELEFVRLSQYARECVSTETTMCKCFIEGLNEDIKLLVGILDINEFVVLVERACKADELNKEKEKADSGARDERKRSMSKFSQPSMN
;
A
#
# COMPACT_ATOMS: atom_id res chain seq x y z
N MET A 1 1.11 -26.32 -12.24
CA MET A 1 0.52 -25.13 -12.88
C MET A 1 0.95 -23.92 -12.05
N TYR A 2 1.55 -22.94 -12.70
CA TYR A 2 2.26 -21.83 -12.07
C TYR A 2 1.30 -20.89 -11.31
N GLY A 3 1.30 -20.95 -9.98
CA GLY A 3 0.94 -19.87 -9.03
C GLY A 3 -0.48 -19.27 -9.02
N ALA A 4 -1.29 -19.42 -10.07
CA ALA A 4 -2.63 -18.84 -10.12
C ALA A 4 -3.63 -19.72 -9.35
N GLU A 5 -4.19 -19.18 -8.27
CA GLU A 5 -5.13 -19.87 -7.40
C GLU A 5 -6.58 -19.73 -7.90
N GLU A 6 -7.48 -20.62 -7.47
CA GLU A 6 -8.89 -20.60 -7.86
C GLU A 6 -9.69 -19.52 -7.11
N PHE A 7 -10.63 -18.85 -7.78
CA PHE A 7 -11.51 -17.85 -7.16
C PHE A 7 -12.96 -18.34 -7.02
N ARG A 8 -13.48 -18.40 -5.79
CA ARG A 8 -14.80 -18.99 -5.48
C ARG A 8 -15.93 -17.99 -5.18
N ALA A 9 -15.64 -16.71 -4.91
CA ALA A 9 -16.63 -15.71 -4.49
C ALA A 9 -17.53 -16.20 -3.33
N ILE A 10 -17.08 -16.07 -2.07
CA ILE A 10 -17.89 -16.31 -0.86
C ILE A 10 -18.55 -15.00 -0.36
N VAL A 11 -19.62 -15.12 0.44
CA VAL A 11 -20.50 -14.00 0.88
C VAL A 11 -19.75 -12.88 1.63
N ASN A 12 -18.59 -13.20 2.23
CA ASN A 12 -17.70 -12.26 2.92
C ASN A 12 -16.39 -12.02 2.15
N ASP A 13 -16.36 -12.21 0.83
CA ASP A 13 -15.18 -11.87 0.04
C ASP A 13 -14.91 -10.37 0.08
N ASP A 14 -13.95 -10.03 0.92
CA ASP A 14 -13.31 -8.73 1.00
C ASP A 14 -12.83 -8.32 -0.40
N ALA A 15 -13.21 -7.12 -0.83
CA ALA A 15 -12.82 -6.57 -2.12
C ALA A 15 -11.29 -6.57 -2.29
N GLU A 16 -10.55 -6.49 -1.18
CA GLU A 16 -9.09 -6.61 -1.14
C GLU A 16 -8.61 -7.99 -1.64
N ARG A 17 -9.28 -9.08 -1.28
CA ARG A 17 -8.94 -10.43 -1.76
C ARG A 17 -9.28 -10.62 -3.23
N ALA A 18 -10.42 -10.10 -3.67
CA ALA A 18 -10.80 -10.16 -5.08
C ALA A 18 -9.83 -9.36 -5.96
N GLU A 19 -9.39 -8.19 -5.48
CA GLU A 19 -8.39 -7.37 -6.14
C GLU A 19 -7.03 -8.06 -6.18
N PHE A 20 -6.54 -8.53 -5.04
CA PHE A 20 -5.28 -9.26 -4.94
C PHE A 20 -5.24 -10.46 -5.88
N TRP A 21 -6.34 -11.23 -5.94
CA TRP A 21 -6.46 -12.36 -6.86
C TRP A 21 -6.36 -11.91 -8.33
N LEU A 22 -7.06 -10.85 -8.71
CA LEU A 22 -7.05 -10.34 -10.08
C LEU A 22 -5.66 -9.83 -10.47
N GLU A 23 -5.00 -9.04 -9.61
CA GLU A 23 -3.67 -8.48 -9.86
C GLU A 23 -2.60 -9.55 -9.94
N ASN A 24 -2.62 -10.53 -9.03
CA ASN A 24 -1.70 -11.66 -9.09
C ASN A 24 -1.91 -12.48 -10.36
N THR A 25 -3.16 -12.67 -10.81
CA THR A 25 -3.44 -13.41 -12.04
C THR A 25 -2.99 -12.65 -13.28
N ILE A 26 -3.21 -11.33 -13.35
CA ILE A 26 -2.69 -10.48 -14.42
C ILE A 26 -1.16 -10.62 -14.50
N ARG A 27 -0.46 -10.46 -13.37
CA ARG A 27 1.01 -10.60 -13.30
C ARG A 27 1.49 -11.95 -13.82
N VAL A 28 0.85 -13.05 -13.39
CA VAL A 28 1.20 -14.40 -13.84
C VAL A 28 0.96 -14.58 -15.34
N PHE A 29 -0.12 -14.02 -15.88
CA PHE A 29 -0.42 -14.11 -17.32
C PHE A 29 0.56 -13.29 -18.16
N ASP A 30 0.96 -12.10 -17.68
CA ASP A 30 1.96 -11.27 -18.32
C ASP A 30 3.34 -11.95 -18.33
N GLU A 31 3.74 -12.56 -17.21
CA GLU A 31 4.98 -13.36 -17.10
C GLU A 31 5.00 -14.55 -18.07
N MET A 32 3.84 -15.14 -18.33
CA MET A 32 3.68 -16.22 -19.32
C MET A 32 3.54 -15.70 -20.76
N SER A 33 3.47 -14.38 -20.97
CA SER A 33 3.27 -13.75 -22.28
C SER A 33 2.01 -14.26 -23.00
N LEU A 34 0.93 -14.47 -22.26
CA LEU A 34 -0.34 -14.94 -22.84
C LEU A 34 -0.97 -13.87 -23.73
N THR A 35 -1.54 -14.30 -24.85
CA THR A 35 -2.40 -13.45 -25.68
C THR A 35 -3.72 -13.16 -24.96
N PRO A 36 -4.44 -12.07 -25.29
CA PRO A 36 -5.74 -11.75 -24.66
C PRO A 36 -6.76 -12.90 -24.73
N ASP A 37 -6.77 -13.66 -25.83
CA ASP A 37 -7.66 -14.81 -26.00
C ASP A 37 -7.27 -15.99 -25.10
N GLU A 38 -5.97 -16.20 -24.86
CA GLU A 38 -5.47 -17.19 -23.91
C GLU A 38 -5.79 -16.78 -22.47
N CYS A 39 -5.61 -15.50 -22.12
CA CYS A 39 -5.99 -14.96 -20.82
C CYS A 39 -7.46 -15.26 -20.48
N ILE A 40 -8.38 -15.07 -21.44
CA ILE A 40 -9.80 -15.38 -21.23
C ILE A 40 -10.03 -16.88 -20.98
N LYS A 41 -9.40 -17.76 -21.76
CA LYS A 41 -9.53 -19.22 -21.54
C LYS A 41 -9.00 -19.60 -20.16
N CYS A 42 -7.85 -19.07 -19.79
CA CYS A 42 -7.20 -19.33 -18.50
C CYS A 42 -8.04 -18.79 -17.33
N ILE A 43 -8.45 -17.52 -17.36
CA ILE A 43 -9.18 -16.92 -16.24
C ILE A 43 -10.50 -17.63 -15.96
N VAL A 44 -11.23 -18.00 -17.01
CA VAL A 44 -12.51 -18.70 -16.87
C VAL A 44 -12.30 -20.08 -16.26
N SER A 45 -11.18 -20.73 -16.57
CA SER A 45 -10.79 -22.01 -15.96
C SER A 45 -10.32 -21.89 -14.51
N LEU A 46 -10.08 -20.68 -13.99
CA LEU A 46 -9.75 -20.40 -12.58
C LEU A 46 -10.97 -19.99 -11.76
N LEU A 47 -12.06 -19.56 -12.39
CA LEU A 47 -13.32 -19.25 -11.70
C LEU A 47 -14.01 -20.52 -11.20
N ARG A 48 -14.60 -20.44 -10.02
CA ARG A 48 -15.32 -21.54 -9.39
C ARG A 48 -16.64 -21.06 -8.79
N ALA A 49 -17.56 -22.00 -8.57
CA ALA A 49 -18.81 -21.79 -7.85
C ALA A 49 -19.55 -20.50 -8.28
N THR A 50 -19.77 -19.58 -7.35
CA THR A 50 -20.52 -18.33 -7.56
C THR A 50 -19.87 -17.45 -8.62
N ALA A 51 -18.53 -17.38 -8.66
CA ALA A 51 -17.81 -16.57 -9.64
C ALA A 51 -17.96 -17.12 -11.06
N TYR A 52 -17.87 -18.44 -11.23
CA TYR A 52 -18.09 -19.06 -12.53
C TYR A 52 -19.55 -18.92 -13.00
N ASN A 53 -20.52 -19.07 -12.10
CA ASN A 53 -21.93 -18.89 -12.42
C ASN A 53 -22.25 -17.44 -12.82
N TRP A 54 -21.69 -16.46 -12.11
CA TRP A 54 -21.81 -15.05 -12.50
C TRP A 54 -21.27 -14.80 -13.91
N TRP A 55 -20.06 -15.28 -14.20
CA TRP A 55 -19.44 -15.10 -15.52
C TRP A 55 -20.30 -15.72 -16.64
N LYS A 56 -20.79 -16.95 -16.45
CA LYS A 56 -21.69 -17.61 -17.43
C LYS A 56 -22.96 -16.80 -17.71
N THR A 57 -23.59 -16.25 -16.67
CA THR A 57 -24.81 -15.44 -16.82
C THR A 57 -24.52 -14.14 -17.57
N LEU A 58 -23.39 -13.50 -17.31
CA LEU A 58 -22.98 -12.28 -17.98
C LEU A 58 -22.75 -12.51 -19.48
N ILE A 59 -21.96 -13.52 -19.84
CA ILE A 59 -21.65 -13.80 -21.27
C ILE A 59 -22.85 -14.32 -22.06
N PHE A 60 -23.95 -14.70 -21.40
CA PHE A 60 -25.19 -15.09 -22.07
C PHE A 60 -25.92 -13.89 -22.69
N VAL A 61 -25.75 -12.70 -22.13
CA VAL A 61 -26.44 -11.47 -22.55
C VAL A 61 -25.53 -10.46 -23.26
N VAL A 62 -24.26 -10.82 -23.44
CA VAL A 62 -23.19 -9.97 -23.99
C VAL A 62 -22.75 -10.56 -25.33
N PRO A 63 -22.71 -9.77 -26.43
CA PRO A 63 -22.19 -10.25 -27.73
C PRO A 63 -20.76 -10.77 -27.61
N ARG A 64 -20.42 -11.83 -28.37
CA ARG A 64 -19.11 -12.49 -28.26
C ARG A 64 -17.95 -11.58 -28.66
N GLU A 65 -18.22 -10.65 -29.57
CA GLU A 65 -17.26 -9.72 -30.16
C GLU A 65 -16.70 -8.72 -29.13
N ILE A 66 -17.42 -8.50 -28.03
CA ILE A 66 -16.99 -7.59 -26.96
C ILE A 66 -16.39 -8.33 -25.75
N ILE A 67 -16.38 -9.67 -25.75
CA ILE A 67 -15.79 -10.47 -24.66
C ILE A 67 -14.27 -10.54 -24.87
N THR A 68 -13.58 -9.52 -24.40
CA THR A 68 -12.11 -9.42 -24.39
C THR A 68 -11.55 -9.56 -22.97
N TRP A 69 -10.23 -9.71 -22.87
CA TRP A 69 -9.54 -9.70 -21.57
C TRP A 69 -9.84 -8.43 -20.75
N ASP A 70 -9.84 -7.27 -21.39
CA ASP A 70 -10.17 -6.00 -20.74
C ASP A 70 -11.64 -5.94 -20.28
N PHE A 71 -12.56 -6.51 -21.07
CA PHE A 71 -13.96 -6.62 -20.69
C PHE A 71 -14.13 -7.48 -19.43
N PHE A 72 -13.43 -8.62 -19.36
CA PHE A 72 -13.43 -9.46 -18.15
C PHE A 72 -12.93 -8.67 -16.94
N GLN A 73 -11.78 -8.01 -17.05
CA GLN A 73 -11.20 -7.23 -15.94
C GLN A 73 -12.19 -6.16 -15.45
N ALA A 74 -12.80 -5.41 -16.37
CA ALA A 74 -13.74 -4.35 -16.04
C ALA A 74 -14.99 -4.89 -15.30
N GLU A 75 -15.61 -5.95 -15.81
CA GLU A 75 -16.82 -6.51 -15.20
C GLU A 75 -16.52 -7.27 -13.90
N PHE A 76 -15.36 -7.92 -13.79
CA PHE A 76 -14.91 -8.52 -12.53
C PHE A 76 -14.73 -7.47 -11.45
N ARG A 77 -14.00 -6.38 -11.74
CA ARG A 77 -13.81 -5.27 -10.81
C ARG A 77 -15.17 -4.68 -10.41
N LYS A 78 -16.08 -4.43 -11.37
CA LYS A 78 -17.42 -3.93 -11.08
C LYS A 78 -18.25 -4.86 -10.18
N LYS A 79 -18.11 -6.18 -10.33
CA LYS A 79 -18.87 -7.18 -9.56
C LYS A 79 -18.33 -7.36 -8.14
N TYR A 80 -17.01 -7.43 -7.98
CA TYR A 80 -16.36 -7.86 -6.74
C TYR A 80 -15.61 -6.75 -6.01
N ILE A 81 -15.26 -5.67 -6.70
CA ILE A 81 -14.54 -4.53 -6.13
C ILE A 81 -15.46 -3.31 -6.14
N SER A 82 -16.15 -3.10 -5.02
CA SER A 82 -17.15 -2.03 -4.95
C SER A 82 -16.51 -0.63 -5.10
N GLN A 83 -17.22 0.30 -5.75
CA GLN A 83 -16.80 1.71 -5.82
C GLN A 83 -16.60 2.32 -4.43
N ARG A 84 -17.38 1.88 -3.43
CA ARG A 84 -17.22 2.27 -2.03
C ARG A 84 -15.86 1.84 -1.47
N PHE A 85 -15.41 0.63 -1.78
CA PHE A 85 -14.09 0.13 -1.36
C PHE A 85 -12.96 0.96 -1.97
N ILE A 86 -13.02 1.21 -3.29
CA ILE A 86 -12.03 2.06 -3.97
C ILE A 86 -11.99 3.47 -3.38
N TYR A 87 -13.16 4.07 -3.16
CA TYR A 87 -13.27 5.38 -2.52
C TYR A 87 -12.65 5.39 -1.11
N GLN A 88 -12.92 4.34 -0.32
CA GLN A 88 -12.39 4.20 1.03
C GLN A 88 -10.86 4.05 1.02
N LYS A 89 -10.30 3.22 0.13
CA LYS A 89 -8.84 3.07 -0.02
C LYS A 89 -8.17 4.35 -0.53
N ARG A 90 -8.80 5.07 -1.45
CA ARG A 90 -8.32 6.39 -1.89
C ARG A 90 -8.33 7.40 -0.75
N LYS A 91 -9.37 7.40 0.08
CA LYS A 91 -9.43 8.24 1.28
C LYS A 91 -8.31 7.88 2.27
N GLU A 92 -8.09 6.60 2.51
CA GLU A 92 -6.98 6.11 3.35
C GLU A 92 -5.63 6.60 2.83
N PHE A 93 -5.40 6.57 1.51
CA PHE A 93 -4.17 7.13 0.90
C PHE A 93 -4.01 8.63 1.18
N LEU A 94 -5.06 9.42 0.94
CA LEU A 94 -5.02 10.88 1.11
C LEU A 94 -4.84 11.31 2.57
N GLU A 95 -5.30 10.50 3.51
CA GLU A 95 -5.18 10.73 4.95
C GLU A 95 -3.95 10.03 5.55
N LEU A 96 -3.17 9.30 4.75
CA LEU A 96 -2.03 8.52 5.23
C LEU A 96 -0.94 9.44 5.81
N LYS A 97 -0.56 9.15 7.04
CA LYS A 97 0.54 9.80 7.77
C LYS A 97 1.44 8.73 8.37
N GLN A 98 2.75 9.00 8.44
CA GLN A 98 3.74 8.12 9.09
C GLN A 98 3.32 7.84 10.54
N GLY A 99 3.07 8.88 11.33
CA GLY A 99 2.61 8.75 12.71
C GLY A 99 3.58 7.92 13.55
N ARG A 100 3.14 6.72 13.98
CA ARG A 100 3.95 5.79 14.79
C ARG A 100 4.66 4.71 13.97
N MET A 101 4.41 4.65 12.66
CA MET A 101 5.07 3.69 11.77
C MET A 101 6.54 4.04 11.61
N SER A 102 7.38 3.01 11.50
CA SER A 102 8.70 3.17 10.92
C SER A 102 8.60 3.66 9.47
N ILE A 103 9.69 4.21 8.93
CA ILE A 103 9.72 4.66 7.54
C ILE A 103 9.41 3.51 6.57
N THR A 104 9.92 2.31 6.84
CA THR A 104 9.66 1.12 6.01
C THR A 104 8.20 0.68 6.06
N GLU A 105 7.55 0.69 7.24
CA GLU A 105 6.12 0.37 7.33
C GLU A 105 5.26 1.43 6.61
N TYR A 106 5.62 2.71 6.75
CA TYR A 106 4.95 3.79 6.06
C TYR A 106 5.14 3.72 4.54
N GLU A 107 6.33 3.37 4.05
CA GLU A 107 6.61 3.09 2.63
C GLU A 107 5.73 1.98 2.09
N LEU A 108 5.66 0.84 2.79
CA LEU A 108 4.84 -0.30 2.37
C LEU A 108 3.37 0.09 2.23
N GLU A 109 2.80 0.78 3.24
CA GLU A 109 1.41 1.24 3.18
C GLU A 109 1.20 2.32 2.12
N PHE A 110 2.15 3.24 1.94
CA PHE A 110 2.08 4.27 0.91
C PHE A 110 2.04 3.64 -0.48
N VAL A 111 2.95 2.72 -0.79
CA VAL A 111 3.00 2.02 -2.08
C VAL A 111 1.71 1.22 -2.29
N ARG A 112 1.28 0.45 -1.28
CA ARG A 112 0.04 -0.36 -1.34
C ARG A 112 -1.19 0.48 -1.63
N LEU A 113 -1.32 1.65 -1.01
CA LEU A 113 -2.49 2.52 -1.17
C LEU A 113 -2.40 3.44 -2.40
N SER A 114 -1.20 3.68 -2.93
CA SER A 114 -0.97 4.56 -4.08
C SER A 114 -1.71 4.10 -5.36
N GLN A 115 -1.96 2.80 -5.49
CA GLN A 115 -2.69 2.24 -6.64
C GLN A 115 -4.12 2.74 -6.79
N TYR A 116 -4.73 3.22 -5.70
CA TYR A 116 -6.09 3.78 -5.65
C TYR A 116 -6.15 5.29 -5.85
N ALA A 117 -4.99 5.95 -5.93
CA ALA A 117 -4.84 7.40 -6.06
C ALA A 117 -3.73 7.74 -7.06
N ARG A 118 -3.71 7.06 -8.22
CA ARG A 118 -2.64 7.19 -9.22
C ARG A 118 -2.48 8.62 -9.73
N GLU A 119 -3.55 9.41 -9.70
CA GLU A 119 -3.49 10.83 -10.03
C GLU A 119 -2.57 11.63 -9.10
N CYS A 120 -2.45 11.23 -7.82
CA CYS A 120 -1.56 11.84 -6.85
C CYS A 120 -0.09 11.45 -7.06
N VAL A 121 0.16 10.23 -7.55
CA VAL A 121 1.50 9.66 -7.74
C VAL A 121 1.86 9.48 -9.22
N SER A 122 1.31 10.33 -10.08
CA SER A 122 1.42 10.19 -11.55
C SER A 122 2.85 10.35 -12.09
N THR A 123 3.75 10.97 -11.33
CA THR A 123 5.17 11.09 -11.62
C THR A 123 5.99 10.78 -10.37
N GLU A 124 7.25 10.39 -10.53
CA GLU A 124 8.13 10.13 -9.38
C GLU A 124 8.31 11.38 -8.49
N THR A 125 8.37 12.57 -9.10
CA THR A 125 8.35 13.85 -8.37
C THR A 125 7.09 14.05 -7.53
N THR A 126 5.90 13.81 -8.08
CA THR A 126 4.65 13.95 -7.29
C THR A 126 4.54 12.87 -6.23
N MET A 127 5.01 11.66 -6.54
CA MET A 127 5.12 10.56 -5.58
C MET A 127 6.01 10.92 -4.39
N CYS A 128 7.21 11.45 -4.63
CA CYS A 128 8.13 11.91 -3.60
C CYS A 128 7.50 13.02 -2.74
N LYS A 129 6.87 14.02 -3.37
CA LYS A 129 6.17 15.10 -2.66
C LYS A 129 5.05 14.57 -1.76
N CYS A 130 4.19 13.70 -2.28
CA CYS A 130 3.12 13.08 -1.50
C CYS A 130 3.68 12.26 -0.32
N PHE A 131 4.76 11.51 -0.53
CA PHE A 131 5.41 10.75 0.52
C PHE A 131 5.93 11.67 1.64
N ILE A 132 6.66 12.73 1.28
CA ILE A 132 7.20 13.75 2.20
C ILE A 132 6.08 14.42 3.01
N GLU A 133 4.95 14.74 2.38
CA GLU A 133 3.81 15.40 3.05
C GLU A 133 3.17 14.54 4.15
N GLY A 134 3.33 13.22 4.09
CA GLY A 134 2.85 12.32 5.14
C GLY A 134 3.90 11.97 6.21
N LEU A 135 5.17 12.35 6.03
CA LEU A 135 6.21 12.12 7.04
C LEU A 135 5.98 12.97 8.30
N ASN A 136 6.51 12.50 9.42
CA ASN A 136 6.57 13.30 10.65
C ASN A 136 7.45 14.54 10.45
N GLU A 137 7.08 15.66 11.06
CA GLU A 137 7.69 16.98 10.81
C GLU A 137 9.21 17.00 10.94
N ASP A 138 9.77 16.34 11.96
CA ASP A 138 11.22 16.31 12.18
C ASP A 138 11.99 15.65 11.01
N ILE A 139 11.39 14.63 10.39
CA ILE A 139 11.97 13.93 9.23
C ILE A 139 11.67 14.73 7.96
N LYS A 140 10.43 15.20 7.80
CA LYS A 140 9.96 16.01 6.68
C LYS A 140 10.85 17.22 6.44
N LEU A 141 11.23 17.94 7.50
CA LEU A 141 12.13 19.09 7.41
C LEU A 141 13.53 18.71 6.90
N LEU A 142 14.08 17.58 7.37
CA LEU A 142 15.41 17.11 6.99
C LEU A 142 15.47 16.67 5.52
N VAL A 143 14.47 15.91 5.06
CA VAL A 143 14.46 15.40 3.68
C VAL A 143 13.88 16.40 2.68
N GLY A 144 12.95 17.27 3.10
CA GLY A 144 12.29 18.24 2.25
C GLY A 144 13.24 19.32 1.71
N ILE A 145 14.30 19.65 2.45
CA ILE A 145 15.33 20.60 2.00
C ILE A 145 16.17 20.04 0.84
N LEU A 146 16.26 18.71 0.72
CA LEU A 146 17.14 18.05 -0.24
C LEU A 146 16.55 17.99 -1.66
N ASP A 147 15.27 18.34 -1.85
CA ASP A 147 14.55 18.30 -3.13
C ASP A 147 14.76 16.99 -3.92
N ILE A 148 14.69 15.86 -3.18
CA ILE A 148 14.91 14.53 -3.75
C ILE A 148 13.68 14.13 -4.57
N ASN A 149 13.90 13.79 -5.83
CA ASN A 149 12.87 13.40 -6.79
C ASN A 149 12.97 11.93 -7.22
N GLU A 150 13.86 11.16 -6.60
CA GLU A 150 13.99 9.71 -6.78
C GLU A 150 13.46 9.00 -5.54
N PHE A 151 12.42 8.18 -5.70
CA PHE A 151 11.63 7.68 -4.56
C PHE A 151 12.46 6.79 -3.64
N VAL A 152 13.28 5.90 -4.23
CA VAL A 152 14.14 4.98 -3.49
C VAL A 152 15.18 5.75 -2.65
N VAL A 153 15.79 6.78 -3.24
CA VAL A 153 16.77 7.63 -2.54
C VAL A 153 16.09 8.41 -1.42
N LEU A 154 14.88 8.93 -1.66
CA LEU A 154 14.12 9.65 -0.65
C LEU A 154 13.83 8.77 0.58
N VAL A 155 13.35 7.54 0.36
CA VAL A 155 13.09 6.58 1.44
C VAL A 155 14.37 6.30 2.23
N GLU A 156 15.49 6.05 1.55
CA GLU A 156 16.78 5.82 2.21
C GLU A 156 17.19 7.01 3.10
N ARG A 157 17.03 8.25 2.62
CA ARG A 157 17.33 9.46 3.41
C ARG A 157 16.36 9.63 4.58
N ALA A 158 15.09 9.30 4.41
CA ALA A 158 14.11 9.35 5.47
C ALA A 158 14.42 8.34 6.58
N CYS A 159 14.85 7.12 6.23
CA CYS A 159 15.32 6.12 7.19
C CYS A 159 16.51 6.63 8.01
N LYS A 160 17.53 7.21 7.36
CA LYS A 160 18.70 7.79 8.07
C LYS A 160 18.30 8.93 9.01
N ALA A 161 17.38 9.78 8.58
CA ALA A 161 16.87 10.88 9.40
C ALA A 161 16.09 10.36 10.64
N ASP A 162 15.29 9.30 10.47
CA ASP A 162 14.56 8.65 11.57
C ASP A 162 15.52 8.04 12.61
N GLU A 163 16.59 7.38 12.17
CA GLU A 163 17.63 6.84 13.04
C GLU A 163 18.33 7.93 13.86
N LEU A 164 18.74 9.03 13.21
CA LEU A 164 19.38 10.17 13.87
C LEU A 164 18.46 10.81 14.92
N ASN A 165 17.17 10.94 14.63
CA ASN A 165 16.19 11.46 15.59
C ASN A 165 16.06 10.54 16.81
N LYS A 166 15.97 9.22 16.61
CA LYS A 166 15.91 8.24 17.70
C LYS A 166 17.16 8.25 18.57
N GLU A 167 18.35 8.46 17.98
CA GLU A 167 19.61 8.59 18.74
C GLU A 167 19.62 9.86 19.60
N LYS A 168 19.18 10.99 19.03
CA LYS A 168 19.06 12.26 19.75
C LYS A 168 18.10 12.16 20.94
N GLU A 169 16.92 11.56 20.75
CA GLU A 169 15.95 11.34 21.83
C GLU A 169 16.51 10.47 22.97
N LYS A 170 17.29 9.43 22.64
CA LYS A 170 17.97 8.58 23.63
C LYS A 170 19.02 9.36 24.42
N ALA A 171 19.81 10.20 23.75
CA ALA A 171 20.79 11.05 24.41
C ALA A 171 20.12 12.07 25.35
N ASP A 172 19.04 12.71 24.91
CA ASP A 172 18.32 13.72 25.69
C ASP A 172 17.61 13.11 26.91
N SER A 173 17.03 11.91 26.77
CA SER A 173 16.42 11.18 27.88
C SER A 173 17.45 10.71 28.90
N GLY A 174 18.60 10.18 28.45
CA GLY A 174 19.73 9.83 29.32
C GLY A 174 20.24 11.02 30.13
N ALA A 175 20.46 12.16 29.47
CA ALA A 175 20.89 13.40 30.13
C ALA A 175 19.86 13.90 31.16
N ARG A 176 18.56 13.75 30.89
CA ARG A 176 17.49 14.15 31.81
C ARG A 176 17.45 13.27 33.06
N ASP A 177 17.66 11.96 32.91
CA ASP A 177 17.65 11.02 34.04
C ASP A 177 18.89 11.18 34.93
N GLU A 178 20.06 11.46 34.35
CA GLU A 178 21.26 11.82 35.10
C GLU A 178 21.05 13.09 35.93
N ARG A 179 20.45 14.14 35.35
CA ARG A 179 20.11 15.37 36.07
C ARG A 179 19.16 15.11 37.24
N LYS A 180 18.13 14.28 37.06
CA LYS A 180 17.19 13.91 38.15
C LYS A 180 17.90 13.15 39.27
N ARG A 181 18.73 12.15 38.94
CA ARG A 181 19.51 11.36 39.93
C ARG A 181 20.50 12.22 40.70
N SER A 182 21.13 13.20 40.03
CA SER A 182 22.03 14.15 40.68
C SER A 182 21.26 15.01 41.68
N MET A 183 20.14 15.61 41.28
CA MET A 183 19.31 16.43 42.20
C MET A 183 18.77 15.62 43.39
N SER A 184 18.35 14.36 43.21
CA SER A 184 17.87 13.55 44.33
C SER A 184 18.96 13.22 45.36
N LYS A 185 20.23 13.14 44.95
CA LYS A 185 21.37 12.91 45.85
C LYS A 185 21.70 14.13 46.71
N PHE A 186 21.46 15.35 46.21
CA PHE A 186 21.67 16.59 46.96
C PHE A 186 20.54 16.91 47.95
N SER A 187 19.36 16.33 47.77
CA SER A 187 18.17 16.63 48.60
C SER A 187 17.98 15.73 49.82
N GLN A 188 18.84 14.74 50.09
CA GLN A 188 18.77 13.96 51.32
C GLN A 188 19.38 14.75 52.50
N PRO A 189 18.63 15.05 53.58
CA PRO A 189 19.18 15.75 54.73
C PRO A 189 20.16 14.84 55.46
N SER A 190 21.37 15.35 55.72
CA SER A 190 22.32 14.71 56.63
C SER A 190 21.73 14.72 58.04
N MET A 191 21.18 13.59 58.47
CA MET A 191 20.85 13.38 59.88
C MET A 191 22.16 13.10 60.62
N ASN A 192 22.64 14.12 61.34
CA ASN A 192 23.60 13.96 62.42
C ASN A 192 22.87 13.62 63.72
#